data_AF-K8YB50-F1
#
_entry.id   AF-K8YB50-F1
#
_cell.length_a   1.000
_cell.length_b   1.000
_cell.length_c   1.000
_cell.angle_alpha   90.00
_cell.angle_beta   90.00
_cell.angle_gamma   90.00
#
_symmetry.space_group_name_H-M   'P 1'
#
loop_
_entity.id
_entity.type
_entity.pdbx_description
1 polymer ?
#
loop_
_entity_poly.entity_id
_entity_poly.type
_entity_poly.pdbx_seq_one_letter_code
_entity_poly.pdbx_strand_id
1 'polypeptide(L)'
;MRYKPTQPSMDLSKSLVQFAKNTSVGTLENVRSILTQSFDWSSQQLTQLSGIPLIQNTSLAEIFSKSGESLKNASEKTEQGLSLALNSTAKAMRIALDALERADVVVKRTLFENIPVSSIVGESFAGLVTTSHIQASFRLEGKDAGVREILIDWKKSKLPNLILCIPGLFCDEGLWNNGEFPLSDTMKECGYYPIYLRFNPGIHLSTNAKLMLNLVEDLLNSPETKENTLDVISYSQGGLILRSALYSAKRENLIFPKKIGHALVINSPDGGSYIEKIGFWLGLGAESLPILPMNILGFIGNQRSDAIKDLSHGIIREEDWARSNQLERYVNDLYFGELDDVNATQIYSLVSEEESKWSSWIGDGIVEKPSLTLLSDKVYRKKSDPASRVNCLFGTSHYQVITHPETREILRRVLTDRF
;
A
#
# COMPACT_ATOMS: atom_id res chain seq x y z
N MET A 1 3.54 24.06 22.08
CA MET A 1 2.20 24.48 22.55
C MET A 1 1.19 23.46 22.06
N ARG A 2 0.32 22.92 22.92
CA ARG A 2 -0.78 22.03 22.53
C ARG A 2 -1.78 22.84 21.69
N TYR A 3 -2.01 22.42 20.44
CA TYR A 3 -3.06 23.00 19.62
C TYR A 3 -4.41 22.53 20.16
N LYS A 4 -5.31 23.47 20.46
CA LYS A 4 -6.73 23.19 20.70
C LYS A 4 -7.48 23.69 19.47
N PRO A 5 -8.19 22.83 18.72
CA PRO A 5 -8.96 23.30 17.58
C PRO A 5 -10.01 24.30 18.07
N THR A 6 -10.08 25.44 17.39
CA THR A 6 -11.06 26.48 17.67
C THR A 6 -12.30 26.24 16.81
N GLN A 7 -13.49 26.66 17.26
CA GLN A 7 -14.75 26.55 16.50
C GLN A 7 -14.65 26.93 15.00
N PRO A 8 -13.88 27.97 14.61
CA PRO A 8 -13.64 28.32 13.21
C PRO A 8 -12.96 27.22 12.39
N SER A 9 -12.06 26.42 12.96
CA SER A 9 -11.39 25.32 12.25
C SER A 9 -12.33 24.14 12.00
N MET A 10 -13.35 23.94 12.86
CA MET A 10 -14.44 22.99 12.64
C MET A 10 -15.40 23.43 11.54
N ASP A 11 -15.64 24.73 11.37
CA ASP A 11 -16.52 25.23 10.31
C ASP A 11 -15.81 25.31 8.95
N LEU A 12 -14.50 25.51 8.93
CA LEU A 12 -13.66 25.43 7.73
C LEU A 12 -13.56 24.00 7.21
N SER A 13 -13.38 23.02 8.10
CA SER A 13 -13.37 21.58 7.75
C SER A 13 -14.74 21.11 7.24
N LYS A 14 -15.86 21.55 7.83
CA LYS A 14 -17.20 21.31 7.26
C LYS A 14 -17.36 21.91 5.86
N SER A 15 -16.84 23.12 5.64
CA SER A 15 -16.91 23.78 4.33
C SER A 15 -16.05 23.10 3.27
N LEU A 16 -14.86 22.62 3.65
CA LEU A 16 -13.94 21.87 2.78
C LEU A 16 -14.44 20.45 2.48
N VAL A 17 -15.07 19.78 3.44
CA VAL A 17 -15.75 18.49 3.24
C VAL A 17 -16.95 18.65 2.31
N GLN A 18 -17.72 19.73 2.49
CA GLN A 18 -18.82 20.06 1.58
C GLN A 18 -18.28 20.39 0.17
N PHE A 19 -17.14 21.06 0.07
CA PHE A 19 -16.46 21.34 -1.20
C PHE A 19 -15.92 20.06 -1.88
N ALA A 20 -15.26 19.16 -1.14
CA ALA A 20 -14.78 17.88 -1.66
C ALA A 20 -15.94 16.97 -2.08
N LYS A 21 -17.01 16.91 -1.28
CA LYS A 21 -18.29 16.29 -1.66
C LYS A 21 -18.84 16.89 -2.94
N ASN A 22 -18.95 18.21 -3.02
CA ASN A 22 -19.47 18.88 -4.21
C ASN A 22 -18.56 18.71 -5.44
N THR A 23 -17.23 18.59 -5.25
CA THR A 23 -16.25 18.41 -6.33
C THR A 23 -16.20 16.97 -6.84
N SER A 24 -16.23 15.98 -5.95
CA SER A 24 -16.32 14.56 -6.31
C SER A 24 -17.69 14.23 -6.90
N VAL A 25 -18.78 14.71 -6.28
CA VAL A 25 -20.12 14.63 -6.87
C VAL A 25 -20.14 15.36 -8.21
N GLY A 26 -19.60 16.58 -8.32
CA GLY A 26 -19.57 17.33 -9.58
C GLY A 26 -18.74 16.68 -10.69
N THR A 27 -17.60 16.06 -10.37
CA THR A 27 -16.74 15.37 -11.34
C THR A 27 -17.36 14.04 -11.76
N LEU A 28 -17.98 13.31 -10.84
CA LEU A 28 -18.71 12.07 -11.12
C LEU A 28 -20.05 12.35 -11.82
N GLU A 29 -20.71 13.48 -11.55
CA GLU A 29 -21.88 13.97 -12.27
C GLU A 29 -21.51 14.40 -13.70
N ASN A 30 -20.34 14.99 -13.90
CA ASN A 30 -19.83 15.29 -15.24
C ASN A 30 -19.55 13.99 -16.01
N VAL A 31 -18.93 12.98 -15.40
CA VAL A 31 -18.72 11.66 -16.03
C VAL A 31 -20.05 10.95 -16.31
N ARG A 32 -21.01 11.00 -15.36
CA ARG A 32 -22.40 10.53 -15.55
C ARG A 32 -23.05 11.21 -16.74
N SER A 33 -23.02 12.53 -16.77
CA SER A 33 -23.62 13.37 -17.81
C SER A 33 -23.00 13.07 -19.18
N ILE A 34 -21.67 12.95 -19.28
CA ILE A 34 -20.97 12.62 -20.53
C ILE A 34 -21.34 11.22 -21.02
N LEU A 35 -21.38 10.21 -20.16
CA LEU A 35 -21.70 8.83 -20.55
C LEU A 35 -23.18 8.69 -20.96
N THR A 36 -24.11 9.25 -20.18
CA THR A 36 -25.54 9.25 -20.49
C THR A 36 -25.82 10.02 -21.79
N GLN A 37 -25.24 11.22 -21.96
CA GLN A 37 -25.38 11.99 -23.21
C GLN A 37 -24.80 11.25 -24.42
N SER A 38 -23.68 10.55 -24.26
CA SER A 38 -23.06 9.79 -25.35
C SER A 38 -23.87 8.56 -25.77
N PHE A 39 -24.44 7.83 -24.80
CA PHE A 39 -25.32 6.68 -25.09
C PHE A 39 -26.67 7.11 -25.65
N ASP A 40 -27.27 8.18 -25.13
CA ASP A 40 -28.53 8.72 -25.63
C ASP A 40 -28.36 9.28 -27.04
N TRP A 41 -27.27 10.01 -27.31
CA TRP A 41 -26.95 10.51 -28.64
C TRP A 41 -26.75 9.36 -29.63
N SER A 42 -26.00 8.32 -29.25
CA SER A 42 -25.77 7.14 -30.11
C SER A 42 -27.05 6.35 -30.37
N SER A 43 -27.92 6.22 -29.37
CA SER A 43 -29.24 5.60 -29.50
C SER A 43 -30.15 6.37 -30.46
N GLN A 44 -30.17 7.70 -30.36
CA GLN A 44 -30.95 8.57 -31.26
C GLN A 44 -30.43 8.50 -32.70
N GLN A 45 -29.12 8.49 -32.90
CA GLN A 45 -28.53 8.36 -34.25
C GLN A 45 -28.85 7.01 -34.89
N LEU A 46 -28.73 5.90 -34.15
CA LEU A 46 -29.08 4.57 -34.66
C LEU A 46 -30.57 4.44 -34.96
N THR A 47 -31.43 5.04 -34.14
CA THR A 47 -32.88 5.08 -34.37
C THR A 47 -33.22 5.91 -35.61
N GLN A 48 -32.58 7.07 -35.82
CA GLN A 48 -32.75 7.89 -37.02
C GLN A 48 -32.27 7.18 -38.29
N LEU A 49 -31.11 6.50 -38.24
CA LEU A 49 -30.56 5.73 -39.35
C LEU A 49 -31.45 4.55 -39.75
N SER A 50 -32.16 3.93 -38.79
CA SER A 50 -33.13 2.86 -39.06
C SER A 50 -34.36 3.34 -39.85
N GLY A 51 -34.69 4.64 -39.77
CA GLY A 51 -35.84 5.24 -40.46
C GLY A 51 -35.54 5.80 -41.85
N ILE A 52 -34.31 5.66 -42.36
CA ILE A 52 -33.93 6.18 -43.68
C ILE A 52 -34.59 5.33 -44.78
N PRO A 53 -35.24 5.93 -45.80
CA PRO A 53 -36.02 5.20 -46.82
C PRO A 53 -35.26 4.11 -47.59
N LEU A 54 -33.94 4.24 -47.73
CA LEU A 54 -33.08 3.22 -48.36
C LEU A 54 -32.89 1.95 -47.52
N ILE A 55 -33.13 2.00 -46.21
CA ILE A 55 -32.76 0.95 -45.24
C ILE A 55 -33.98 0.46 -44.44
N GLN A 56 -35.04 1.27 -44.32
CA GLN A 56 -36.22 1.08 -43.47
C GLN A 56 -36.95 -0.28 -43.60
N ASN A 57 -36.84 -0.95 -44.75
CA ASN A 57 -37.48 -2.24 -45.02
C ASN A 57 -36.47 -3.41 -45.10
N THR A 58 -35.30 -3.26 -44.47
CA THR A 58 -34.22 -4.27 -44.48
C THR A 58 -33.96 -4.81 -43.07
N SER A 59 -33.36 -6.00 -42.98
CA SER A 59 -32.88 -6.58 -41.71
C SER A 59 -31.89 -5.66 -40.97
N LEU A 60 -31.23 -4.76 -41.70
CA LEU A 60 -30.30 -3.78 -41.14
C LEU A 60 -31.02 -2.69 -40.33
N ALA A 61 -32.22 -2.26 -40.74
CA ALA A 61 -33.03 -1.32 -39.96
C ALA A 61 -33.48 -1.93 -38.62
N GLU A 62 -33.85 -3.22 -38.62
CA GLU A 62 -34.24 -3.93 -37.41
C GLU A 62 -33.07 -4.05 -36.41
N ILE A 63 -31.86 -4.30 -36.91
CA ILE A 63 -30.62 -4.35 -36.11
C ILE A 63 -30.31 -2.97 -35.50
N PHE A 64 -30.42 -1.89 -36.27
CA PHE A 64 -30.18 -0.54 -35.76
C PHE A 64 -31.22 -0.10 -34.72
N SER A 65 -32.48 -0.45 -34.92
CA SER A 65 -33.55 -0.18 -33.96
C SER A 65 -33.34 -0.94 -32.64
N LYS A 66 -33.08 -2.26 -32.69
CA LYS A 66 -32.80 -3.09 -31.49
C LYS A 66 -31.54 -2.66 -30.76
N SER A 67 -30.52 -2.23 -31.49
CA SER A 67 -29.27 -1.70 -30.91
C SER A 67 -29.49 -0.35 -30.21
N GLY A 68 -30.30 0.53 -30.81
CA GLY A 68 -30.70 1.79 -30.20
C GLY A 68 -31.51 1.60 -28.91
N GLU A 69 -32.46 0.67 -28.89
CA GLU A 69 -33.26 0.31 -27.72
C GLU A 69 -32.40 -0.32 -26.60
N SER A 70 -31.47 -1.20 -26.97
CA SER A 70 -30.53 -1.80 -26.00
C SER A 70 -29.59 -0.77 -25.38
N LEU A 71 -29.10 0.20 -26.16
CA LEU A 71 -28.28 1.31 -25.68
C LEU A 71 -29.07 2.23 -24.74
N LYS A 72 -30.34 2.50 -25.04
CA LYS A 72 -31.23 3.26 -24.17
C LYS A 72 -31.45 2.55 -22.83
N ASN A 73 -31.75 1.25 -22.87
CA ASN A 73 -31.93 0.45 -21.66
C ASN A 73 -30.63 0.32 -20.83
N ALA A 74 -29.47 0.31 -21.49
CA ALA A 74 -28.17 0.35 -20.82
C ALA A 74 -27.88 1.73 -20.18
N SER A 75 -28.29 2.83 -20.82
CA SER A 75 -28.23 4.19 -20.28
C SER A 75 -29.02 4.29 -18.96
N GLU A 76 -30.27 3.82 -18.96
CA GLU A 76 -31.16 3.85 -17.79
C GLU A 76 -30.67 2.96 -16.63
N LYS A 77 -30.15 1.75 -16.92
CA LYS A 77 -29.54 0.87 -15.90
C LYS A 77 -28.24 1.43 -15.34
N THR A 78 -27.42 2.09 -16.17
CA THR A 78 -26.17 2.72 -15.74
C THR A 78 -26.47 3.92 -14.84
N GLU A 79 -27.48 4.73 -15.16
CA GLU A 79 -27.91 5.86 -14.33
C GLU A 79 -28.43 5.42 -12.96
N GLN A 80 -29.28 4.39 -12.91
CA GLN A 80 -29.78 3.83 -11.65
C GLN A 80 -28.67 3.15 -10.83
N GLY A 81 -27.82 2.34 -11.47
CA GLY A 81 -26.70 1.66 -10.81
C GLY A 81 -25.67 2.66 -10.24
N LEU A 82 -25.35 3.71 -11.00
CA LEU A 82 -24.42 4.75 -10.57
C LEU A 82 -25.03 5.65 -9.49
N SER A 83 -26.32 6.00 -9.58
CA SER A 83 -27.01 6.76 -8.53
C SER A 83 -27.11 5.98 -7.22
N LEU A 84 -27.36 4.66 -7.31
CA LEU A 84 -27.32 3.77 -6.15
C LEU A 84 -25.91 3.66 -5.56
N ALA A 85 -24.88 3.54 -6.39
CA ALA A 85 -23.49 3.53 -5.94
C ALA A 85 -23.09 4.86 -5.29
N LEU A 86 -23.44 6.01 -5.89
CA LEU A 86 -23.17 7.35 -5.36
C LEU A 86 -23.89 7.59 -4.03
N ASN A 87 -25.17 7.22 -3.92
CA ASN A 87 -25.93 7.30 -2.67
C ASN A 87 -25.37 6.36 -1.60
N SER A 88 -24.89 5.17 -1.99
CA SER A 88 -24.26 4.21 -1.09
C SER A 88 -22.92 4.74 -0.57
N THR A 89 -22.09 5.33 -1.44
CA THR A 89 -20.82 5.97 -1.09
C THR A 89 -21.05 7.21 -0.21
N ALA A 90 -22.01 8.07 -0.54
CA ALA A 90 -22.36 9.24 0.27
C ALA A 90 -22.89 8.83 1.66
N LYS A 91 -23.70 7.77 1.73
CA LYS A 91 -24.18 7.20 2.99
C LYS A 91 -23.03 6.58 3.80
N ALA A 92 -22.11 5.88 3.15
CA ALA A 92 -20.92 5.31 3.78
C ALA A 92 -19.99 6.42 4.31
N MET A 93 -19.75 7.48 3.53
CA MET A 93 -19.00 8.66 3.97
C MET A 93 -19.67 9.40 5.13
N ARG A 94 -21.00 9.48 5.16
CA ARG A 94 -21.72 10.07 6.31
C ARG A 94 -21.58 9.20 7.56
N ILE A 95 -21.74 7.89 7.42
CA ILE A 95 -21.53 6.96 8.55
C ILE A 95 -20.08 7.04 9.05
N ALA A 96 -19.13 7.17 8.13
CA ALA A 96 -17.72 7.37 8.42
C ALA A 96 -17.44 8.67 9.19
N LEU A 97 -18.03 9.78 8.76
CA LEU A 97 -17.96 11.07 9.42
C LEU A 97 -18.60 11.03 10.82
N ASP A 98 -19.80 10.47 10.95
CA ASP A 98 -20.50 10.34 12.23
C ASP A 98 -19.74 9.41 13.19
N ALA A 99 -19.08 8.36 12.67
CA ALA A 99 -18.27 7.45 13.45
C ALA A 99 -16.94 8.08 13.86
N LEU A 100 -16.34 8.93 13.02
CA LEU A 100 -15.16 9.71 13.37
C LEU A 100 -15.49 10.81 14.39
N GLU A 101 -16.64 11.47 14.27
CA GLU A 101 -17.09 12.49 15.23
C GLU A 101 -17.28 11.87 16.61
N ARG A 102 -17.84 10.64 16.65
CA ARG A 102 -18.00 9.81 17.85
C ARG A 102 -16.75 9.04 18.27
N ALA A 103 -15.74 8.93 17.42
CA ALA A 103 -14.50 8.22 17.75
C ALA A 103 -13.80 8.95 18.88
N ASP A 104 -13.26 8.16 19.80
CA ASP A 104 -12.58 8.66 20.98
C ASP A 104 -11.43 9.61 20.59
N VAL A 105 -11.11 10.54 21.49
CA VAL A 105 -10.00 11.49 21.40
C VAL A 105 -8.69 10.75 21.09
N VAL A 106 -8.53 9.52 21.60
CA VAL A 106 -7.36 8.66 21.31
C VAL A 106 -7.24 8.34 19.82
N VAL A 107 -8.32 7.92 19.16
CA VAL A 107 -8.32 7.58 17.72
C VAL A 107 -7.99 8.81 16.87
N LYS A 108 -8.60 9.97 17.18
CA LYS A 108 -8.29 11.24 16.50
C LYS A 108 -6.83 11.64 16.72
N ARG A 109 -6.34 11.50 17.94
CA ARG A 109 -4.94 11.79 18.30
C ARG A 109 -3.96 10.88 17.56
N THR A 110 -4.20 9.57 17.53
CA THR A 110 -3.33 8.62 16.82
C THR A 110 -3.32 8.86 15.30
N LEU A 111 -4.47 9.22 14.71
CA LEU A 111 -4.58 9.47 13.26
C LEU A 111 -4.09 10.85 12.81
N PHE A 112 -4.10 11.85 13.68
CA PHE A 112 -3.90 13.24 13.26
C PHE A 112 -2.88 14.00 14.09
N GLU A 113 -2.43 13.50 15.24
CA GLU A 113 -1.44 14.16 16.09
C GLU A 113 -0.20 13.27 16.28
N ASN A 114 1.00 13.87 16.24
CA ASN A 114 2.27 13.16 16.43
C ASN A 114 2.56 12.08 15.38
N ILE A 115 2.22 12.34 14.12
CA ILE A 115 2.66 11.50 13.02
C ILE A 115 3.96 12.09 12.43
N PRO A 116 5.12 11.45 12.61
CA PRO A 116 6.36 11.90 12.00
C PRO A 116 6.47 11.41 10.54
N VAL A 117 5.49 11.64 9.66
CA VAL A 117 5.58 11.17 8.24
C VAL A 117 6.71 11.84 7.48
N SER A 118 7.10 13.07 7.83
CA SER A 118 8.28 13.71 7.25
C SER A 118 9.58 12.94 7.53
N SER A 119 9.59 12.04 8.53
CA SER A 119 10.73 11.17 8.84
C SER A 119 10.68 9.79 8.16
N ILE A 120 9.52 9.45 7.55
CA ILE A 120 9.27 8.16 6.89
C ILE A 120 9.36 8.30 5.38
N VAL A 121 8.92 9.44 4.84
CA VAL A 121 9.23 9.79 3.44
C VAL A 121 10.72 10.02 3.34
N GLY A 122 11.37 9.21 2.50
CA GLY A 122 12.80 9.28 2.29
C GLY A 122 13.22 10.62 1.70
N GLU A 123 14.33 11.18 2.20
CA GLU A 123 14.91 12.41 1.66
C GLU A 123 15.26 12.27 0.19
N SER A 124 15.59 11.06 -0.26
CA SER A 124 15.85 10.76 -1.67
C SER A 124 14.66 10.98 -2.60
N PHE A 125 13.44 11.17 -2.06
CA PHE A 125 12.23 11.51 -2.80
C PHE A 125 11.83 12.99 -2.68
N ALA A 126 12.54 13.78 -1.88
CA ALA A 126 12.22 15.19 -1.68
C ALA A 126 12.42 15.99 -2.99
N GLY A 127 11.43 16.82 -3.33
CA GLY A 127 11.50 17.71 -4.49
C GLY A 127 11.42 17.02 -5.87
N LEU A 128 11.20 15.70 -5.92
CA LEU A 128 11.07 14.99 -7.19
C LEU A 128 9.80 15.41 -7.95
N VAL A 129 9.98 15.64 -9.25
CA VAL A 129 8.90 15.85 -10.22
C VAL A 129 8.59 14.55 -10.97
N THR A 130 9.60 13.67 -11.15
CA THR A 130 9.45 12.34 -11.74
C THR A 130 10.27 11.30 -10.96
N THR A 131 9.84 10.05 -11.04
CA THR A 131 10.50 8.91 -10.36
C THR A 131 11.19 7.96 -11.36
N SER A 132 11.17 8.29 -12.66
CA SER A 132 11.68 7.46 -13.76
C SER A 132 13.19 7.18 -13.66
N HIS A 133 13.95 8.05 -12.99
CA HIS A 133 15.39 7.90 -12.81
C HIS A 133 15.77 7.11 -11.56
N ILE A 134 14.81 6.81 -10.68
CA ILE A 134 15.08 6.04 -9.46
C ILE A 134 15.25 4.58 -9.86
N GLN A 135 16.39 4.01 -9.52
CA GLN A 135 16.66 2.59 -9.66
C GLN A 135 16.57 1.92 -8.30
N ALA A 136 16.17 0.65 -8.31
CA ALA A 136 16.31 -0.19 -7.14
C ALA A 136 17.79 -0.37 -6.83
N SER A 137 18.19 -0.11 -5.59
CA SER A 137 19.61 -0.07 -5.18
C SER A 137 19.76 -0.42 -3.71
N PHE A 138 20.95 -0.88 -3.32
CA PHE A 138 21.35 -0.75 -1.93
C PHE A 138 21.65 0.71 -1.60
N ARG A 139 21.53 1.05 -0.32
CA ARG A 139 21.72 2.40 0.17
C ARG A 139 22.76 2.43 1.28
N LEU A 140 23.71 3.35 1.15
CA LEU A 140 24.76 3.60 2.12
C LEU A 140 24.98 5.11 2.23
N GLU A 141 24.76 5.65 3.43
CA GLU A 141 25.00 7.07 3.75
C GLU A 141 24.38 8.07 2.76
N GLY A 142 23.09 7.89 2.42
CA GLY A 142 22.41 8.81 1.50
C GLY A 142 22.70 8.56 0.01
N LYS A 143 23.45 7.51 -0.34
CA LYS A 143 23.86 7.23 -1.73
C LYS A 143 23.51 5.82 -2.17
N ASP A 144 23.36 5.67 -3.49
CA ASP A 144 23.22 4.35 -4.10
C ASP A 144 24.55 3.61 -4.01
N ALA A 145 24.48 2.35 -3.59
CA ALA A 145 25.62 1.48 -3.35
C ALA A 145 25.43 0.16 -4.11
N GLY A 146 26.55 -0.41 -4.57
CA GLY A 146 26.60 -1.77 -5.08
C GLY A 146 26.98 -2.76 -3.99
N VAL A 147 27.00 -4.04 -4.36
CA VAL A 147 27.39 -5.14 -3.47
C VAL A 147 28.79 -4.91 -2.87
N ARG A 148 29.74 -4.41 -3.66
CA ARG A 148 31.12 -4.22 -3.22
C ARG A 148 31.22 -3.20 -2.09
N GLU A 149 30.53 -2.07 -2.21
CA GLU A 149 30.51 -1.04 -1.18
C GLU A 149 29.90 -1.57 0.13
N ILE A 150 28.78 -2.30 0.02
CA ILE A 150 28.12 -2.93 1.17
C ILE A 150 29.05 -3.94 1.88
N LEU A 151 29.74 -4.79 1.13
CA LEU A 151 30.67 -5.78 1.71
C LEU A 151 31.87 -5.11 2.41
N ILE A 152 32.40 -4.01 1.86
CA ILE A 152 33.50 -3.26 2.48
C ILE A 152 33.03 -2.66 3.80
N ASP A 153 31.86 -2.01 3.81
CA ASP A 153 31.33 -1.36 4.99
C ASP A 153 30.92 -2.36 6.07
N TRP A 154 30.29 -3.48 5.67
CA TRP A 154 29.99 -4.59 6.58
C TRP A 154 31.25 -5.13 7.28
N LYS A 155 32.31 -5.44 6.53
CA LYS A 155 33.58 -5.90 7.12
C LYS A 155 34.18 -4.88 8.09
N LYS A 156 34.08 -3.59 7.77
CA LYS A 156 34.55 -2.49 8.63
C LYS A 156 33.74 -2.41 9.93
N SER A 157 32.43 -2.69 9.88
CA SER A 157 31.53 -2.67 11.04
C SER A 157 31.86 -3.76 12.08
N LYS A 158 32.48 -4.88 11.66
CA LYS A 158 32.76 -6.07 12.47
C LYS A 158 31.51 -6.76 13.04
N LEU A 159 30.32 -6.45 12.54
CA LEU A 159 29.08 -7.10 12.95
C LEU A 159 28.98 -8.49 12.29
N PRO A 160 28.66 -9.56 13.05
CA PRO A 160 28.73 -10.93 12.54
C PRO A 160 27.58 -11.32 11.60
N ASN A 161 26.42 -10.71 11.75
CA ASN A 161 25.20 -11.08 11.01
C ASN A 161 24.75 -9.98 10.05
N LEU A 162 23.92 -10.34 9.07
CA LEU A 162 23.34 -9.44 8.08
C LEU A 162 21.83 -9.39 8.26
N ILE A 163 21.24 -8.18 8.13
CA ILE A 163 19.80 -8.01 8.05
C ILE A 163 19.43 -7.09 6.88
N LEU A 164 18.58 -7.58 5.98
CA LEU A 164 18.05 -6.83 4.84
C LEU A 164 16.83 -6.01 5.27
N CYS A 165 16.88 -4.70 5.05
CA CYS A 165 15.84 -3.75 5.40
C CYS A 165 15.08 -3.33 4.12
N ILE A 166 13.86 -3.84 3.97
CA ILE A 166 13.01 -3.65 2.79
C ILE A 166 11.96 -2.56 3.10
N PRO A 167 12.14 -1.32 2.59
CA PRO A 167 11.28 -0.20 2.99
C PRO A 167 9.92 -0.22 2.29
N GLY A 168 9.03 0.66 2.75
CA GLY A 168 7.73 0.91 2.12
C GLY A 168 7.79 1.84 0.91
N LEU A 169 6.62 2.17 0.36
CA LEU A 169 6.48 3.13 -0.73
C LEU A 169 7.02 4.51 -0.30
N PHE A 170 7.81 5.16 -1.16
CA PHE A 170 8.46 6.46 -0.89
C PHE A 170 9.37 6.50 0.35
N CYS A 171 9.83 5.35 0.83
CA CYS A 171 10.74 5.24 1.97
C CYS A 171 12.15 4.89 1.48
N ASP A 172 13.17 5.35 2.20
CA ASP A 172 14.57 4.99 2.00
C ASP A 172 15.23 4.57 3.33
N GLU A 173 16.56 4.59 3.42
CA GLU A 173 17.29 4.23 4.63
C GLU A 173 16.92 5.08 5.86
N GLY A 174 16.38 6.29 5.67
CA GLY A 174 15.94 7.16 6.76
C GLY A 174 14.88 6.52 7.65
N LEU A 175 14.01 5.66 7.07
CA LEU A 175 12.98 4.91 7.79
C LEU A 175 13.52 4.15 9.01
N TRP A 176 14.71 3.59 8.87
CA TRP A 176 15.32 2.70 9.87
C TRP A 176 16.23 3.45 10.85
N ASN A 177 16.69 4.64 10.46
CA ASN A 177 17.70 5.44 11.15
C ASN A 177 17.11 6.64 11.92
N ASN A 178 15.82 6.92 11.77
CA ASN A 178 15.14 8.04 12.41
C ASN A 178 14.37 7.63 13.67
N GLY A 179 14.14 8.61 14.56
CA GLY A 179 13.43 8.44 15.83
C GLY A 179 14.36 8.56 17.04
N GLU A 180 13.77 8.61 18.25
CA GLU A 180 14.55 8.66 19.50
C GLU A 180 15.35 7.36 19.71
N PHE A 181 14.81 6.24 19.27
CA PHE A 181 15.44 4.92 19.32
C PHE A 181 15.33 4.23 17.96
N PRO A 182 16.25 4.51 17.02
CA PRO A 182 16.23 3.93 15.69
C PRO A 182 16.27 2.40 15.72
N LEU A 183 15.51 1.75 14.82
CA LEU A 183 15.54 0.29 14.70
C LEU A 183 16.92 -0.20 14.23
N SER A 184 17.65 0.59 13.44
CA SER A 184 19.00 0.25 13.00
C SER A 184 19.99 0.12 14.16
N ASP A 185 19.86 0.95 15.20
CA ASP A 185 20.70 0.84 16.39
C ASP A 185 20.37 -0.44 17.17
N THR A 186 19.08 -0.79 17.25
CA THR A 186 18.65 -2.07 17.86
C THR A 186 19.20 -3.27 17.10
N MET A 187 19.24 -3.24 15.76
CA MET A 187 19.86 -4.28 14.95
C MET A 187 21.36 -4.41 15.25
N LYS A 188 22.09 -3.28 15.30
CA LYS A 188 23.53 -3.25 15.59
C LYS A 188 23.83 -3.73 17.02
N GLU A 189 23.03 -3.32 18.00
CA GLU A 189 23.09 -3.82 19.39
C GLU A 189 22.94 -5.34 19.46
N CYS A 190 22.10 -5.92 18.59
CA CYS A 190 21.93 -7.37 18.47
C CYS A 190 22.99 -8.06 17.59
N GLY A 191 24.00 -7.33 17.09
CA GLY A 191 25.08 -7.89 16.26
C GLY A 191 24.73 -8.04 14.77
N TYR A 192 23.74 -7.30 14.26
CA TYR A 192 23.34 -7.34 12.85
C TYR A 192 23.75 -6.06 12.12
N TYR A 193 24.37 -6.23 10.96
CA TYR A 193 24.64 -5.16 10.02
C TYR A 193 23.40 -4.91 9.14
N PRO A 194 22.78 -3.72 9.22
CA PRO A 194 21.61 -3.40 8.42
C PRO A 194 21.98 -3.01 7.00
N ILE A 195 21.41 -3.72 6.02
CA ILE A 195 21.54 -3.46 4.59
C ILE A 195 20.24 -2.81 4.11
N TYR A 196 20.30 -1.55 3.70
CA TYR A 196 19.12 -0.80 3.28
C TYR A 196 18.90 -0.89 1.78
N LEU A 197 17.62 -1.00 1.39
CA LEU A 197 17.19 -0.93 0.00
C LEU A 197 16.44 0.39 -0.26
N ARG A 198 16.39 0.78 -1.53
CA ARG A 198 15.44 1.78 -2.05
C ARG A 198 14.83 1.24 -3.33
N PHE A 199 13.56 1.54 -3.57
CA PHE A 199 12.82 1.09 -4.74
C PHE A 199 12.31 2.23 -5.61
N ASN A 200 11.98 1.90 -6.86
CA ASN A 200 11.26 2.84 -7.71
C ASN A 200 9.76 2.77 -7.36
N PRO A 201 9.15 3.87 -6.89
CA PRO A 201 7.74 3.88 -6.45
C PRO A 201 6.75 3.85 -7.62
N GLY A 202 7.21 3.84 -8.88
CA GLY A 202 6.35 3.93 -10.06
C GLY A 202 6.23 2.69 -10.92
N ILE A 203 7.03 1.66 -10.67
CA ILE A 203 6.99 0.40 -11.43
C ILE A 203 6.30 -0.70 -10.64
N HIS A 204 5.81 -1.73 -11.32
CA HIS A 204 5.17 -2.89 -10.71
C HIS A 204 5.95 -3.47 -9.52
N LEU A 205 5.22 -3.96 -8.51
CA LEU A 205 5.79 -4.58 -7.32
C LEU A 205 6.67 -5.78 -7.68
N SER A 206 6.20 -6.60 -8.62
CA SER A 206 6.96 -7.75 -9.13
C SER A 206 8.25 -7.35 -9.85
N THR A 207 8.27 -6.16 -10.48
CA THR A 207 9.49 -5.65 -11.13
C THR A 207 10.50 -5.19 -10.09
N ASN A 208 10.07 -4.44 -9.06
CA ASN A 208 10.94 -4.09 -7.92
C ASN A 208 11.47 -5.34 -7.21
N ALA A 209 10.63 -6.37 -7.05
CA ALA A 209 11.04 -7.63 -6.43
C ALA A 209 12.12 -8.38 -7.22
N LYS A 210 12.01 -8.45 -8.55
CA LYS A 210 13.07 -9.02 -9.41
C LYS A 210 14.38 -8.24 -9.30
N LEU A 211 14.31 -6.90 -9.30
CA LEU A 211 15.50 -6.06 -9.16
C LEU A 211 16.16 -6.24 -7.79
N MET A 212 15.35 -6.30 -6.72
CA MET A 212 15.83 -6.62 -5.37
C MET A 212 16.52 -7.99 -5.34
N LEU A 213 15.87 -9.00 -5.93
CA LEU A 213 16.34 -10.37 -5.92
C LEU A 213 17.70 -10.47 -6.62
N ASN A 214 17.91 -9.79 -7.75
CA ASN A 214 19.22 -9.72 -8.40
C ASN A 214 20.31 -9.13 -7.48
N LEU A 215 20.02 -8.00 -6.84
CA LEU A 215 20.98 -7.35 -5.92
C LEU A 215 21.35 -8.26 -4.73
N VAL A 216 20.35 -8.94 -4.17
CA VAL A 216 20.53 -9.80 -2.99
C VAL A 216 21.19 -11.13 -3.37
N GLU A 217 20.86 -11.71 -4.53
CA GLU A 217 21.55 -12.89 -5.04
C GLU A 217 23.03 -12.60 -5.31
N ASP A 218 23.37 -11.46 -5.92
CA ASP A 218 24.76 -11.06 -6.12
C ASP A 218 25.49 -10.91 -4.77
N LEU A 219 24.82 -10.34 -3.76
CA LEU A 219 25.36 -10.25 -2.40
C LEU A 219 25.55 -11.61 -1.75
N LEU A 220 24.60 -12.54 -1.87
CA LEU A 220 24.63 -13.85 -1.21
C LEU A 220 25.54 -14.86 -1.91
N ASN A 221 25.84 -14.64 -3.20
CA ASN A 221 26.79 -15.45 -3.96
C ASN A 221 28.24 -14.96 -3.81
N SER A 222 28.48 -13.84 -3.12
CA SER A 222 29.83 -13.39 -2.79
C SER A 222 30.53 -14.41 -1.87
N PRO A 223 31.85 -14.66 -2.07
CA PRO A 223 32.62 -15.51 -1.18
C PRO A 223 32.57 -15.08 0.29
N GLU A 224 32.33 -13.79 0.54
CA GLU A 224 32.41 -13.21 1.88
C GLU A 224 31.14 -13.40 2.71
N THR A 225 30.02 -13.69 2.06
CA THR A 225 28.71 -13.95 2.71
C THR A 225 28.32 -15.42 2.64
N LYS A 226 29.19 -16.28 2.08
CA LYS A 226 28.90 -17.69 1.78
C LYS A 226 28.37 -18.46 2.99
N GLU A 227 28.92 -18.22 4.18
CA GLU A 227 28.52 -18.91 5.42
C GLU A 227 27.47 -18.14 6.23
N ASN A 228 27.11 -16.93 5.80
CA ASN A 228 26.14 -16.09 6.49
C ASN A 228 24.70 -16.48 6.11
N THR A 229 23.82 -16.30 7.09
CA THR A 229 22.37 -16.16 6.89
C THR A 229 22.04 -14.68 6.73
N LEU A 230 20.89 -14.39 6.12
CA LEU A 230 20.38 -13.04 5.93
C LEU A 230 19.01 -12.93 6.57
N ASP A 231 18.92 -12.22 7.69
CA ASP A 231 17.60 -11.92 8.25
C ASP A 231 16.95 -10.79 7.45
N VAL A 232 15.63 -10.67 7.53
CA VAL A 232 14.86 -9.70 6.75
C VAL A 232 13.93 -8.94 7.68
N ILE A 233 13.88 -7.63 7.52
CA ILE A 233 12.83 -6.79 8.07
C ILE A 233 12.17 -6.03 6.92
N SER A 234 10.85 -6.05 6.87
CA SER A 234 10.08 -5.38 5.83
C SER A 234 8.98 -4.53 6.43
N TYR A 235 8.69 -3.41 5.78
CA TYR A 235 7.65 -2.48 6.22
C TYR A 235 6.70 -2.14 5.08
N SER A 236 5.39 -2.17 5.36
CA SER A 236 4.34 -1.73 4.44
C SER A 236 4.45 -2.45 3.08
N GLN A 237 4.52 -1.70 1.97
CA GLN A 237 4.74 -2.21 0.62
C GLN A 237 5.95 -3.16 0.52
N GLY A 238 6.98 -2.96 1.34
CA GLY A 238 8.16 -3.83 1.38
C GLY A 238 7.84 -5.29 1.68
N GLY A 239 6.77 -5.57 2.45
CA GLY A 239 6.34 -6.95 2.69
C GLY A 239 5.77 -7.63 1.43
N LEU A 240 5.06 -6.89 0.57
CA LEU A 240 4.60 -7.40 -0.73
C LEU A 240 5.77 -7.64 -1.68
N ILE A 241 6.78 -6.76 -1.67
CA ILE A 241 8.03 -6.94 -2.45
C ILE A 241 8.76 -8.19 -1.99
N LEU A 242 8.90 -8.40 -0.68
CA LEU A 242 9.50 -9.61 -0.11
C LEU A 242 8.76 -10.86 -0.59
N ARG A 243 7.43 -10.88 -0.45
CA ARG A 243 6.61 -12.01 -0.90
C ARG A 243 6.76 -12.27 -2.40
N SER A 244 6.73 -11.23 -3.22
CA SER A 244 6.96 -11.34 -4.67
C SER A 244 8.34 -11.91 -5.02
N ALA A 245 9.38 -11.49 -4.29
CA ALA A 245 10.74 -11.99 -4.47
C ALA A 245 10.86 -13.45 -4.05
N LEU A 246 10.26 -13.84 -2.92
CA LEU A 246 10.20 -15.23 -2.46
C LEU A 246 9.47 -16.14 -3.45
N TYR A 247 8.35 -15.68 -4.01
CA TYR A 247 7.61 -16.40 -5.04
C TYR A 247 8.48 -16.65 -6.28
N SER A 248 9.14 -15.60 -6.78
CA SER A 248 10.01 -15.68 -7.96
C SER A 248 11.24 -16.58 -7.68
N ALA A 249 11.91 -16.38 -6.55
CA ALA A 249 13.08 -17.15 -6.15
C ALA A 249 12.77 -18.64 -5.96
N LYS A 250 11.59 -18.99 -5.43
CA LYS A 250 11.16 -20.40 -5.30
C LYS A 250 10.97 -21.04 -6.66
N ARG A 251 10.40 -20.33 -7.64
CA ARG A 251 10.22 -20.81 -9.02
C ARG A 251 11.54 -20.96 -9.77
N GLU A 252 12.48 -20.07 -9.52
CA GLU A 252 13.81 -20.07 -10.15
C GLU A 252 14.85 -20.88 -9.35
N ASN A 253 14.46 -21.48 -8.22
CA ASN A 253 15.31 -22.24 -7.30
C ASN A 253 16.57 -21.49 -6.83
N LEU A 254 16.42 -20.19 -6.59
CA LEU A 254 17.51 -19.32 -6.14
C LEU A 254 17.86 -19.54 -4.67
N ILE A 255 18.99 -18.97 -4.22
CA ILE A 255 19.50 -19.21 -2.86
C ILE A 255 18.83 -18.34 -1.80
N PHE A 256 18.29 -17.18 -2.18
CA PHE A 256 17.73 -16.20 -1.25
C PHE A 256 16.75 -16.79 -0.23
N PRO A 257 15.69 -17.55 -0.60
CA PRO A 257 14.76 -18.12 0.37
C PRO A 257 15.43 -19.07 1.37
N LYS A 258 16.47 -19.81 0.93
CA LYS A 258 17.20 -20.78 1.76
C LYS A 258 18.19 -20.11 2.71
N LYS A 259 18.56 -18.85 2.44
CA LYS A 259 19.48 -18.06 3.26
C LYS A 259 18.78 -17.22 4.31
N ILE A 260 17.45 -17.11 4.26
CA ILE A 260 16.68 -16.35 5.25
C ILE A 260 16.68 -17.08 6.59
N GLY A 261 17.25 -16.46 7.61
CA GLY A 261 17.16 -16.95 8.99
C GLY A 261 15.80 -16.65 9.59
N HIS A 262 15.40 -15.38 9.57
CA HIS A 262 14.08 -14.91 10.02
C HIS A 262 13.59 -13.71 9.20
N ALA A 263 12.29 -13.64 8.89
CA ALA A 263 11.64 -12.49 8.28
C ALA A 263 10.64 -11.81 9.24
N LEU A 264 10.91 -10.56 9.62
CA LEU A 264 9.96 -9.71 10.35
C LEU A 264 9.18 -8.84 9.36
N VAL A 265 7.86 -8.99 9.33
CA VAL A 265 6.97 -8.30 8.39
C VAL A 265 6.07 -7.35 9.15
N ILE A 266 6.20 -6.04 8.88
CA ILE A 266 5.53 -4.97 9.64
C ILE A 266 4.52 -4.24 8.76
N ASN A 267 3.25 -4.21 9.17
CA ASN A 267 2.15 -3.50 8.51
C ASN A 267 2.02 -3.79 7.01
N SER A 268 2.31 -5.02 6.57
CA SER A 268 2.21 -5.35 5.15
C SER A 268 0.75 -5.39 4.71
N PRO A 269 0.38 -4.70 3.61
CA PRO A 269 -0.98 -4.72 3.07
C PRO A 269 -1.18 -5.99 2.24
N ASP A 270 -1.16 -7.15 2.90
CA ASP A 270 -1.21 -8.46 2.24
C ASP A 270 -2.50 -8.68 1.42
N GLY A 271 -3.60 -8.01 1.80
CA GLY A 271 -4.85 -7.96 1.05
C GLY A 271 -5.04 -6.72 0.16
N GLY A 272 -3.99 -5.92 -0.01
CA GLY A 272 -4.03 -4.63 -0.70
C GLY A 272 -4.32 -3.45 0.23
N SER A 273 -4.19 -2.23 -0.28
CA SER A 273 -4.40 -1.00 0.50
C SER A 273 -5.08 0.07 -0.33
N TYR A 274 -6.14 0.66 0.22
CA TYR A 274 -6.80 1.83 -0.37
C TYR A 274 -6.05 3.11 0.01
N ILE A 275 -4.90 3.33 -0.61
CA ILE A 275 -4.01 4.47 -0.31
C ILE A 275 -4.72 5.82 -0.58
N GLU A 276 -5.79 5.85 -1.37
CA GLU A 276 -6.67 7.01 -1.56
C GLU A 276 -7.29 7.51 -0.24
N LYS A 277 -7.30 6.70 0.82
CA LYS A 277 -7.64 7.14 2.18
C LYS A 277 -6.79 8.31 2.65
N ILE A 278 -5.54 8.43 2.20
CA ILE A 278 -4.71 9.61 2.47
C ILE A 278 -5.41 10.87 1.98
N GLY A 279 -5.94 10.84 0.75
CA GLY A 279 -6.73 11.92 0.17
C GLY A 279 -8.04 12.17 0.93
N PHE A 280 -8.71 11.10 1.38
CA PHE A 280 -9.89 11.22 2.25
C PHE A 280 -9.57 11.98 3.54
N TRP A 281 -8.50 11.61 4.24
CA TRP A 281 -8.09 12.24 5.50
C TRP A 281 -7.70 13.71 5.32
N LEU A 282 -7.01 14.05 4.23
CA LEU A 282 -6.71 15.43 3.85
C LEU A 282 -7.97 16.24 3.51
N GLY A 283 -8.91 15.63 2.79
CA GLY A 283 -10.20 16.24 2.45
C GLY A 283 -11.08 16.53 3.67
N LEU A 284 -10.90 15.80 4.78
CA LEU A 284 -11.54 16.07 6.06
C LEU A 284 -10.98 17.30 6.79
N GLY A 285 -10.02 18.02 6.20
CA GLY A 285 -9.47 19.24 6.80
C GLY A 285 -8.56 18.95 7.99
N ALA A 286 -7.99 17.74 8.08
CA ALA A 286 -6.92 17.44 9.01
C ALA A 286 -5.64 18.13 8.55
N GLU A 287 -5.50 19.43 8.85
CA GLU A 287 -4.25 20.21 8.70
C GLU A 287 -3.06 19.56 9.43
N SER A 288 -3.37 18.64 10.35
CA SER A 288 -2.44 17.92 11.22
C SER A 288 -1.94 16.60 10.62
N LEU A 289 -2.49 16.15 9.49
CA LEU A 289 -1.82 15.09 8.74
C LEU A 289 -0.52 15.66 8.20
N PRO A 290 0.60 15.02 8.53
CA PRO A 290 1.89 15.50 8.10
C PRO A 290 1.91 15.62 6.58
N ILE A 291 2.45 16.73 6.14
CA ILE A 291 2.60 17.15 4.76
C ILE A 291 3.38 16.05 4.03
N LEU A 292 2.67 15.05 3.50
CA LEU A 292 3.20 14.26 2.40
C LEU A 292 3.49 15.30 1.31
N PRO A 293 4.73 15.38 0.78
CA PRO A 293 5.07 16.32 -0.26
C PRO A 293 3.97 16.34 -1.33
N MET A 294 3.50 17.52 -1.73
CA MET A 294 2.37 17.64 -2.68
C MET A 294 2.60 16.83 -3.97
N ASN A 295 3.86 16.66 -4.35
CA ASN A 295 4.31 15.85 -5.48
C ASN A 295 4.01 14.34 -5.28
N ILE A 296 4.14 13.83 -4.06
CA ILE A 296 3.80 12.44 -3.67
C ILE A 296 2.28 12.26 -3.68
N LEU A 297 1.51 13.24 -3.18
CA LEU A 297 0.05 13.24 -3.31
C LEU A 297 -0.40 13.25 -4.77
N GLY A 298 0.22 14.08 -5.61
CA GLY A 298 -0.05 14.12 -7.04
C GLY A 298 0.26 12.80 -7.75
N PHE A 299 1.29 12.08 -7.28
CA PHE A 299 1.63 10.74 -7.75
C PHE A 299 0.60 9.69 -7.31
N ILE A 300 0.19 9.73 -6.04
CA ILE A 300 -0.82 8.84 -5.47
C ILE A 300 -2.19 9.08 -6.11
N GLY A 301 -2.63 10.32 -6.15
CA GLY A 301 -3.93 10.73 -6.70
C GLY A 301 -4.07 10.49 -8.20
N ASN A 302 -2.96 10.31 -8.92
CA ASN A 302 -3.01 10.02 -10.34
C ASN A 302 -3.28 8.55 -10.68
N GLN A 303 -3.42 7.60 -9.73
CA GLN A 303 -3.78 6.17 -9.97
C GLN A 303 -3.04 5.46 -11.15
N ARG A 304 -1.99 6.08 -11.69
CA ARG A 304 -1.40 5.76 -12.99
C ARG A 304 -0.18 4.89 -12.85
N SER A 305 0.50 4.97 -11.71
CA SER A 305 1.67 4.15 -11.48
C SER A 305 1.28 2.70 -11.22
N ASP A 306 2.10 1.82 -11.73
CA ASP A 306 1.84 0.39 -11.69
C ASP A 306 2.05 -0.17 -10.28
N ALA A 307 2.98 0.41 -9.51
CA ALA A 307 3.19 0.09 -8.10
C ALA A 307 1.93 0.30 -7.25
N ILE A 308 1.18 1.40 -7.49
CA ILE A 308 -0.03 1.73 -6.72
C ILE A 308 -1.16 0.77 -7.06
N LYS A 309 -1.33 0.40 -8.33
CA LYS A 309 -2.35 -0.58 -8.74
C LYS A 309 -2.06 -1.97 -8.16
N ASP A 310 -0.80 -2.37 -8.14
CA ASP A 310 -0.43 -3.65 -7.53
C ASP A 310 -0.67 -3.58 -6.00
N LEU A 311 -0.29 -2.47 -5.35
CA LEU A 311 -0.50 -2.24 -3.93
C LEU A 311 -1.98 -2.20 -3.55
N SER A 312 -2.85 -1.60 -4.36
CA SER A 312 -4.29 -1.52 -4.08
C SER A 312 -4.98 -2.88 -4.07
N HIS A 313 -4.37 -3.88 -4.72
CA HIS A 313 -4.91 -5.22 -4.86
C HIS A 313 -4.04 -6.31 -4.22
N GLY A 314 -2.94 -5.96 -3.57
CA GLY A 314 -2.01 -6.94 -3.00
C GLY A 314 -1.36 -7.85 -4.05
N ILE A 315 -1.21 -7.37 -5.29
CA ILE A 315 -0.68 -8.17 -6.40
C ILE A 315 0.83 -8.33 -6.24
N ILE A 316 1.28 -9.58 -6.13
CA ILE A 316 2.70 -9.91 -6.00
C ILE A 316 3.29 -10.65 -7.20
N ARG A 317 2.47 -11.03 -8.20
CA ARG A 317 2.92 -11.79 -9.37
C ARG A 317 2.71 -11.02 -10.66
N GLU A 318 3.64 -11.19 -11.60
CA GLU A 318 3.57 -10.54 -12.91
C GLU A 318 2.35 -10.99 -13.71
N GLU A 319 2.06 -12.29 -13.67
CA GLU A 319 0.92 -12.87 -14.38
C GLU A 319 -0.44 -12.30 -13.93
N ASP A 320 -0.55 -11.77 -12.71
CA ASP A 320 -1.83 -11.29 -12.16
C ASP A 320 -2.16 -9.85 -12.61
N TRP A 321 -1.16 -8.98 -12.77
CA TRP A 321 -1.38 -7.65 -13.34
C TRP A 321 -1.28 -7.64 -14.87
N ALA A 322 -0.54 -8.57 -15.49
CA ALA A 322 -0.43 -8.67 -16.95
C ALA A 322 -1.70 -9.23 -17.60
N ARG A 323 -2.48 -10.05 -16.86
CA ARG A 323 -3.82 -10.48 -17.31
C ARG A 323 -4.78 -9.28 -17.23
N SER A 324 -5.32 -8.93 -18.39
CA SER A 324 -6.10 -7.71 -18.65
C SER A 324 -7.51 -7.70 -18.07
N ASN A 325 -7.94 -8.75 -17.34
CA ASN A 325 -9.29 -8.82 -16.77
C ASN A 325 -9.30 -8.28 -15.33
N GLN A 326 -9.67 -7.00 -15.18
CA GLN A 326 -9.66 -6.31 -13.88
C GLN A 326 -10.57 -6.94 -12.84
N LEU A 327 -11.61 -7.69 -13.24
CA LEU A 327 -12.54 -8.37 -12.33
C LEU A 327 -11.94 -9.60 -11.64
N GLU A 328 -11.04 -10.34 -12.29
CA GLU A 328 -10.41 -11.53 -11.70
C GLU A 328 -9.46 -11.18 -10.55
N ARG A 329 -8.96 -9.94 -10.52
CA ARG A 329 -8.06 -9.43 -9.47
C ARG A 329 -8.72 -9.36 -8.09
N TYR A 330 -10.06 -9.37 -8.03
CA TYR A 330 -10.82 -9.30 -6.78
C TYR A 330 -11.27 -10.68 -6.26
N VAL A 331 -11.02 -11.76 -7.00
CA VAL A 331 -11.55 -13.10 -6.70
C VAL A 331 -10.45 -14.13 -6.41
N ASN A 332 -9.21 -13.86 -6.84
CA ASN A 332 -8.10 -14.79 -6.70
C ASN A 332 -7.51 -14.80 -5.29
N ASP A 333 -6.99 -15.96 -4.87
CA ASP A 333 -6.17 -16.06 -3.66
C ASP A 333 -4.94 -15.15 -3.82
N LEU A 334 -4.58 -14.46 -2.74
CA LEU A 334 -3.42 -13.57 -2.71
C LEU A 334 -2.20 -14.26 -2.08
N TYR A 335 -2.34 -15.50 -1.58
CA TYR A 335 -1.24 -16.29 -1.03
C TYR A 335 -0.88 -17.47 -1.93
N PHE A 336 0.41 -17.67 -2.22
CA PHE A 336 0.91 -18.65 -3.18
C PHE A 336 1.96 -19.61 -2.59
N GLY A 337 2.02 -19.74 -1.26
CA GLY A 337 2.96 -20.63 -0.57
C GLY A 337 4.40 -20.10 -0.53
N GLU A 338 4.61 -18.82 -0.83
CA GLU A 338 5.91 -18.17 -0.87
C GLU A 338 6.54 -17.97 0.52
N LEU A 339 5.74 -18.02 1.58
CA LEU A 339 6.20 -17.90 2.98
C LEU A 339 6.19 -19.24 3.72
N ASP A 340 5.79 -20.36 3.10
CA ASP A 340 5.61 -21.64 3.81
C ASP A 340 6.91 -22.07 4.51
N ASP A 341 8.02 -22.00 3.76
CA ASP A 341 9.35 -22.46 4.18
C ASP A 341 10.18 -21.36 4.87
N VAL A 342 9.65 -20.15 5.00
CA VAL A 342 10.35 -19.01 5.60
C VAL A 342 9.95 -18.86 7.06
N ASN A 343 10.93 -18.83 7.97
CA ASN A 343 10.66 -18.49 9.36
C ASN A 343 10.27 -17.00 9.44
N ALA A 344 9.04 -16.69 9.86
CA ALA A 344 8.52 -15.33 9.77
C ALA A 344 7.62 -14.92 10.94
N THR A 345 7.71 -13.66 11.33
CA THR A 345 6.89 -13.02 12.36
C THR A 345 6.21 -11.79 11.77
N GLN A 346 4.95 -11.59 12.14
CA GLN A 346 4.14 -10.46 11.75
C GLN A 346 4.00 -9.47 12.89
N ILE A 347 4.15 -8.19 12.57
CA ILE A 347 3.65 -7.06 13.35
C ILE A 347 2.58 -6.38 12.50
N TYR A 348 1.40 -6.15 13.06
CA TYR A 348 0.45 -5.20 12.49
C TYR A 348 -0.03 -4.23 13.56
N SER A 349 -0.34 -3.00 13.16
CA SER A 349 -0.87 -1.99 14.07
C SER A 349 -2.34 -1.69 13.78
N LEU A 350 -3.05 -1.23 14.80
CA LEU A 350 -4.41 -0.74 14.68
C LEU A 350 -4.54 0.55 15.47
N VAL A 351 -5.20 1.54 14.88
CA VAL A 351 -5.42 2.84 15.51
C VAL A 351 -6.35 2.73 16.72
N SER A 352 -7.26 1.76 16.71
CA SER A 352 -8.29 1.57 17.73
C SER A 352 -8.21 0.18 18.34
N GLU A 353 -8.40 0.11 19.66
CA GLU A 353 -8.60 -1.12 20.42
C GLU A 353 -10.01 -1.69 20.26
N GLU A 354 -10.98 -0.85 19.90
CA GLU A 354 -12.38 -1.26 19.77
C GLU A 354 -12.60 -2.09 18.51
N GLU A 355 -13.33 -3.20 18.63
CA GLU A 355 -13.73 -3.99 17.47
C GLU A 355 -15.06 -3.50 16.89
N SER A 356 -15.01 -2.97 15.67
CA SER A 356 -16.19 -2.58 14.91
C SER A 356 -15.89 -2.66 13.41
N LYS A 357 -16.95 -2.61 12.58
CA LYS A 357 -16.77 -2.50 11.12
C LYS A 357 -15.98 -1.24 10.74
N TRP A 358 -16.16 -0.18 11.52
CA TRP A 358 -15.48 1.10 11.31
C TRP A 358 -14.00 1.04 11.67
N SER A 359 -13.65 0.51 12.84
CA SER A 359 -12.24 0.33 13.23
C SER A 359 -11.52 -0.66 12.34
N SER A 360 -12.22 -1.70 11.84
CA SER A 360 -11.69 -2.61 10.82
C SER A 360 -11.36 -1.91 9.49
N TRP A 361 -12.23 -1.00 9.06
CA TRP A 361 -11.99 -0.17 7.87
C TRP A 361 -10.89 0.88 8.08
N ILE A 362 -10.82 1.53 9.25
CA ILE A 362 -9.71 2.44 9.57
C ILE A 362 -8.39 1.67 9.57
N GLY A 363 -8.36 0.50 10.24
CA GLY A 363 -7.16 -0.30 10.42
C GLY A 363 -6.05 0.49 11.10
N ASP A 364 -4.90 0.61 10.44
CA ASP A 364 -3.76 1.42 10.90
C ASP A 364 -3.82 2.89 10.42
N GLY A 365 -4.91 3.29 9.77
CA GLY A 365 -5.11 4.61 9.17
C GLY A 365 -4.83 4.65 7.66
N ILE A 366 -4.08 3.69 7.12
CA ILE A 366 -3.78 3.56 5.68
C ILE A 366 -4.33 2.23 5.16
N VAL A 367 -4.00 1.14 5.84
CA VAL A 367 -4.33 -0.24 5.48
C VAL A 367 -5.43 -0.76 6.41
N GLU A 368 -6.46 -1.38 5.84
CA GLU A 368 -7.54 -2.00 6.60
C GLU A 368 -7.09 -3.23 7.39
N LYS A 369 -7.74 -3.49 8.54
CA LYS A 369 -7.49 -4.70 9.36
C LYS A 369 -7.55 -6.00 8.55
N PRO A 370 -8.56 -6.27 7.69
CA PRO A 370 -8.62 -7.53 6.95
C PRO A 370 -7.44 -7.73 5.99
N SER A 371 -6.86 -6.64 5.47
CA SER A 371 -5.65 -6.70 4.66
C SER A 371 -4.42 -7.00 5.50
N LEU A 372 -4.25 -6.26 6.61
CA LEU A 372 -3.15 -6.47 7.57
C LEU A 372 -3.15 -7.88 8.16
N THR A 373 -4.33 -8.47 8.39
CA THR A 373 -4.47 -9.79 9.02
C THR A 373 -4.67 -10.94 8.04
N LEU A 374 -4.61 -10.69 6.72
CA LEU A 374 -4.95 -11.69 5.71
C LEU A 374 -4.15 -12.99 5.89
N LEU A 375 -2.87 -12.86 6.24
CA LEU A 375 -1.95 -13.99 6.39
C LEU A 375 -1.76 -14.43 7.85
N SER A 376 -2.33 -13.74 8.84
CA SER A 376 -2.10 -14.03 10.27
C SER A 376 -2.41 -15.48 10.62
N ASP A 377 -3.64 -15.93 10.33
CA ASP A 377 -4.07 -17.32 10.58
C ASP A 377 -3.70 -18.28 9.44
N LYS A 378 -3.57 -17.74 8.22
CA LYS A 378 -3.29 -18.55 7.03
C LYS A 378 -1.86 -19.07 7.01
N VAL A 379 -0.92 -18.27 7.55
CA VAL A 379 0.53 -18.47 7.44
C VAL A 379 1.22 -18.35 8.80
N TYR A 380 1.20 -17.17 9.43
CA TYR A 380 2.09 -16.86 10.56
C TYR A 380 1.80 -17.72 11.80
N ARG A 381 0.52 -17.86 12.20
CA ARG A 381 0.13 -18.70 13.36
C ARG A 381 0.24 -20.21 13.10
N LYS A 382 0.55 -20.65 11.87
CA LYS A 382 0.83 -22.07 11.57
C LYS A 382 2.30 -22.45 11.77
N LYS A 383 3.17 -21.46 11.99
CA LYS A 383 4.60 -21.69 12.26
C LYS A 383 4.81 -22.16 13.70
N SER A 384 6.02 -22.62 14.03
CA SER A 384 6.41 -22.97 15.40
C SER A 384 6.17 -21.79 16.35
N ASP A 385 5.83 -22.06 17.61
CA ASP A 385 5.49 -21.02 18.60
C ASP A 385 4.44 -19.98 18.14
N PRO A 386 3.20 -20.41 17.78
CA PRO A 386 2.17 -19.52 17.19
C PRO A 386 1.87 -18.24 17.96
N ALA A 387 2.03 -18.25 19.28
CA ALA A 387 1.70 -17.12 20.15
C ALA A 387 2.64 -15.93 19.97
N SER A 388 3.90 -16.16 19.55
CA SER A 388 4.88 -15.09 19.31
C SER A 388 4.90 -14.59 17.87
N ARG A 389 4.22 -15.28 16.95
CA ARG A 389 4.28 -15.05 15.49
C ARG A 389 3.46 -13.88 14.99
N VAL A 390 2.42 -13.48 15.71
CA VAL A 390 1.53 -12.39 15.28
C VAL A 390 1.35 -11.41 16.42
N ASN A 391 1.86 -10.20 16.25
CA ASN A 391 1.87 -9.16 17.28
C ASN A 391 1.02 -7.97 16.79
N CYS A 392 -0.01 -7.63 17.57
CA CYS A 392 -0.90 -6.50 17.29
C CYS A 392 -0.54 -5.31 18.16
N LEU A 393 -0.22 -4.16 17.57
CA LEU A 393 0.05 -2.92 18.28
C LEU A 393 -1.15 -1.98 18.18
N PHE A 394 -1.92 -1.87 19.26
CA PHE A 394 -3.07 -0.97 19.31
C PHE A 394 -2.67 0.49 19.56
N GLY A 395 -3.60 1.43 19.33
CA GLY A 395 -3.36 2.86 19.50
C GLY A 395 -2.27 3.41 18.59
N THR A 396 -1.90 2.67 17.54
CA THR A 396 -0.69 2.89 16.74
C THR A 396 -1.05 2.97 15.25
N SER A 397 -0.72 4.10 14.62
CA SER A 397 -0.92 4.29 13.18
C SER A 397 0.14 3.57 12.33
N HIS A 398 -0.13 3.48 11.02
CA HIS A 398 0.77 2.91 10.01
C HIS A 398 2.21 3.41 10.18
N TYR A 399 2.35 4.71 10.41
CA TYR A 399 3.61 5.43 10.49
C TYR A 399 4.28 5.33 11.87
N GLN A 400 3.49 5.29 12.94
CA GLN A 400 4.02 5.24 14.31
C GLN A 400 4.58 3.85 14.67
N VAL A 401 4.18 2.80 13.96
CA VAL A 401 4.60 1.42 14.22
C VAL A 401 6.12 1.27 14.26
N ILE A 402 6.86 1.98 13.39
CA ILE A 402 8.32 1.84 13.27
C ILE A 402 9.05 2.42 14.47
N THR A 403 8.51 3.49 15.06
CA THR A 403 9.08 4.12 16.26
C THR A 403 8.44 3.61 17.55
N HIS A 404 7.53 2.63 17.47
CA HIS A 404 6.82 2.12 18.65
C HIS A 404 7.77 1.30 19.53
N PRO A 405 7.84 1.51 20.86
CA PRO A 405 8.74 0.78 21.75
C PRO A 405 8.57 -0.75 21.65
N GLU A 406 7.34 -1.25 21.57
CA GLU A 406 7.07 -2.69 21.43
C GLU A 406 7.65 -3.27 20.12
N THR A 407 7.69 -2.51 19.02
CA THR A 407 8.32 -2.95 17.77
C THR A 407 9.81 -3.23 17.98
N ARG A 408 10.47 -2.41 18.81
CA ARG A 408 11.87 -2.60 19.19
C ARG A 408 12.06 -3.89 19.98
N GLU A 409 11.20 -4.15 20.97
CA GLU A 409 11.32 -5.35 21.79
C GLU A 409 10.99 -6.63 21.02
N ILE A 410 10.01 -6.59 20.12
CA ILE A 410 9.73 -7.70 19.20
C ILE A 410 10.93 -7.93 18.27
N LEU A 411 11.54 -6.86 17.73
CA LEU A 411 12.73 -6.97 16.88
C LEU A 411 13.90 -7.63 17.64
N ARG A 412 14.18 -7.18 18.87
CA ARG A 412 15.22 -7.82 19.71
C ARG A 412 14.96 -9.30 19.88
N ARG A 413 13.75 -9.65 20.33
CA ARG A 413 13.33 -11.04 20.55
C ARG A 413 13.54 -11.90 19.30
N VAL A 414 13.14 -11.39 18.14
CA VAL A 414 13.31 -12.09 16.86
C VAL A 414 14.79 -12.31 16.54
N LEU A 415 15.64 -11.31 16.75
CA LEU A 415 17.07 -11.37 16.40
C LEU A 415 17.91 -12.19 17.38
N THR A 416 17.51 -12.26 18.66
CA THR A 416 18.26 -12.97 19.71
C THR A 416 17.81 -14.42 19.90
N ASP A 417 16.51 -14.68 19.87
CA ASP A 417 15.98 -15.95 20.38
C ASP A 417 15.80 -17.01 19.29
N ARG A 418 15.76 -16.62 18.01
CA ARG A 418 15.72 -17.50 16.82
C ARG A 418 14.70 -18.66 16.91
N PHE A 419 13.44 -18.36 17.25
CA PHE A 419 12.34 -19.32 17.37
C PHE A 419 11.83 -19.90 16.04
#